data_AF-A0A1X2GNY5-F1
#
_entry.id   AF-A0A1X2GNY5-F1
#
_cell.length_a   1.000
_cell.length_b   1.000
_cell.length_c   1.000
_cell.angle_alpha   90.00
_cell.angle_beta   90.00
_cell.angle_gamma   90.00
#
_symmetry.space_group_name_H-M   'P 1'
#
loop_
_entity.id
_entity.type
_entity.pdbx_description
1 polymer ?
#
loop_
_entity_poly.entity_id
_entity_poly.type
_entity_poly.pdbx_seq_one_letter_code
_entity_poly.pdbx_strand_id
1 'polypeptide(L)'
;MRGLESCYMSLALAGPSVRTVVCRGFAGQHHREDLGWMSNVLLVTTAKNSLKVSRIQEWNKYEICWYMFGTQEQFRLTGHVHVFPPPAHTTPHDLPEVTRVRTVAPDQVDLVANKSFLLRQSSQPAFDWEAERRRQFALLDDVLRASFCDSLPASSRLAITGLDSHGWFTSDNQAALDAAYANFCILLLTVDHMDYLSLAGDHRQYPASL
;
A
#
# COMPACT_ATOMS: atom_id res chain seq x y z
N MET A 1 5.47 -25.84 -1.77
CA MET A 1 5.94 -24.47 -1.50
C MET A 1 5.65 -23.63 -2.74
N ARG A 2 4.48 -22.97 -2.79
CA ARG A 2 4.25 -21.91 -3.78
C ARG A 2 5.05 -20.69 -3.30
N GLY A 3 5.76 -20.03 -4.22
CA GLY A 3 6.78 -19.03 -3.91
C GLY A 3 6.35 -18.08 -2.81
N LEU A 4 7.23 -17.92 -1.81
CA LEU A 4 7.26 -16.70 -1.02
C LEU A 4 7.50 -15.58 -2.04
N GLU A 5 6.41 -15.01 -2.56
CA GLU A 5 6.47 -13.82 -3.39
C GLU A 5 7.31 -12.83 -2.62
N SER A 6 8.32 -12.28 -3.30
CA SER A 6 9.38 -11.43 -2.79
C SER A 6 8.86 -10.11 -2.20
N CYS A 7 7.75 -10.08 -1.47
CA CYS A 7 7.05 -8.89 -1.01
C CYS A 7 7.31 -8.61 0.48
N TYR A 8 7.95 -9.52 1.22
CA TYR A 8 8.27 -9.32 2.64
C TYR A 8 9.55 -8.50 2.80
N MET A 9 9.45 -7.42 3.57
CA MET A 9 10.55 -6.49 3.83
C MET A 9 10.70 -6.25 5.32
N SER A 10 11.92 -6.02 5.81
CA SER A 10 12.14 -5.55 7.18
C SER A 10 12.15 -4.04 7.21
N LEU A 11 11.20 -3.43 7.94
CA LEU A 11 11.07 -1.98 8.12
C LEU A 11 11.65 -1.54 9.47
N ALA A 12 12.77 -0.84 9.43
CA ALA A 12 13.37 -0.14 10.56
C ALA A 12 12.86 1.32 10.62
N LEU A 13 12.49 1.76 11.82
CA LEU A 13 12.13 3.15 12.13
C LEU A 13 13.17 3.73 13.11
N ALA A 14 13.12 5.03 13.41
CA ALA A 14 13.97 5.59 14.45
C ALA A 14 13.68 4.99 15.83
N GLY A 15 14.76 4.76 16.60
CA GLY A 15 14.77 3.91 17.80
C GLY A 15 14.72 2.42 17.41
N PRO A 16 15.49 1.51 18.04
CA PRO A 16 15.70 0.15 17.55
C PRO A 16 14.39 -0.66 17.55
N SER A 17 13.66 -0.58 16.44
CA SER A 17 12.38 -1.23 16.25
C SER A 17 12.24 -1.59 14.79
N VAL A 18 12.29 -2.89 14.56
CA VAL A 18 12.23 -3.50 13.25
C VAL A 18 11.03 -4.45 13.25
N ARG A 19 10.33 -4.51 12.13
CA ARG A 19 9.27 -5.51 11.89
C ARG A 19 9.22 -5.90 10.43
N THR A 20 8.71 -7.09 10.17
CA THR A 20 8.34 -7.50 8.81
C THR A 20 7.09 -6.75 8.36
N VAL A 21 7.12 -6.24 7.14
CA VAL A 21 5.99 -5.65 6.42
C VAL A 21 5.85 -6.27 5.04
N VAL A 22 4.69 -6.09 4.41
CA VAL A 22 4.43 -6.57 3.05
C VAL A 22 4.36 -5.37 2.11
N CYS A 23 5.24 -5.35 1.10
CA CYS A 23 5.16 -4.46 -0.05
C CYS A 23 3.89 -4.77 -0.85
N ARG A 24 3.10 -3.73 -1.15
CA ARG A 24 1.89 -3.82 -1.96
C ARG A 24 2.06 -3.20 -3.36
N GLY A 25 3.31 -3.10 -3.80
CA GLY A 25 3.68 -2.48 -5.06
C GLY A 25 3.77 -0.96 -4.96
N PHE A 26 3.74 -0.31 -6.12
CA PHE A 26 3.78 1.13 -6.27
C PHE A 26 2.38 1.75 -6.36
N ALA A 27 2.22 2.97 -5.85
CA ALA A 27 0.96 3.70 -5.91
C ALA A 27 0.43 3.84 -7.35
N GLY A 28 -0.86 3.57 -7.54
CA GLY A 28 -1.51 3.64 -8.84
C GLY A 28 -1.12 2.55 -9.83
N GLN A 29 -0.29 1.58 -9.44
CA GLN A 29 0.15 0.48 -10.31
C GLN A 29 -0.41 -0.87 -9.84
N HIS A 30 -0.53 -1.80 -10.78
CA HIS A 30 -0.89 -3.19 -10.53
C HIS A 30 -0.17 -4.09 -11.55
N HIS A 31 0.28 -5.27 -11.12
CA HIS A 31 1.13 -6.15 -11.94
C HIS A 31 0.40 -6.86 -13.08
N ARG A 32 -0.95 -6.85 -13.06
CA ARG A 32 -1.78 -7.51 -14.09
C ARG A 32 -2.66 -6.57 -14.90
N GLU A 33 -2.95 -5.39 -14.36
CA GLU A 33 -3.91 -4.45 -14.95
C GLU A 33 -3.28 -3.07 -14.92
N ASP A 34 -3.35 -2.35 -16.05
CA ASP A 34 -2.83 -1.00 -16.14
C ASP A 34 -3.93 -0.01 -15.75
N LEU A 35 -3.64 0.81 -14.73
CA LEU A 35 -4.56 1.81 -14.19
C LEU A 35 -4.30 3.22 -14.75
N GLY A 36 -3.26 3.38 -15.59
CA GLY A 36 -2.89 4.65 -16.21
C GLY A 36 -2.03 5.56 -15.33
N TRP A 37 -1.44 5.03 -14.27
CA TRP A 37 -0.60 5.78 -13.32
C TRP A 37 0.77 5.14 -13.13
N MET A 38 1.77 5.98 -12.88
CA MET A 38 3.13 5.59 -12.60
C MET A 38 3.66 6.37 -11.38
N SER A 39 4.40 5.69 -10.52
CA SER A 39 4.92 6.24 -9.26
C SER A 39 6.13 5.46 -8.78
N ASN A 40 7.00 6.14 -8.04
CA ASN A 40 8.09 5.59 -7.25
C ASN A 40 7.71 5.39 -5.75
N VAL A 41 6.44 5.62 -5.38
CA VAL A 41 5.95 5.51 -4.00
C VAL A 41 5.58 4.07 -3.70
N LEU A 42 6.32 3.44 -2.79
CA LEU A 42 6.03 2.09 -2.31
C LEU A 42 4.91 2.09 -1.29
N LEU A 43 4.06 1.06 -1.34
CA LEU A 43 2.91 0.93 -0.45
C LEU A 43 3.07 -0.20 0.56
N VAL A 44 2.69 0.07 1.79
CA VAL A 44 2.54 -0.92 2.87
C VAL A 44 1.19 -0.72 3.56
N THR A 45 0.51 -1.80 3.93
CA THR A 45 -0.77 -1.72 4.66
C THR A 45 -0.58 -1.94 6.15
N THR A 46 -1.29 -1.18 6.99
CA THR A 46 -1.22 -1.33 8.45
C THR A 46 -2.49 -0.84 9.14
N ALA A 47 -2.74 -1.30 10.36
CA ALA A 47 -3.80 -0.75 11.20
C ALA A 47 -3.39 0.62 11.80
N LYS A 48 -4.35 1.55 11.90
CA LYS A 48 -4.12 2.94 12.35
C LYS A 48 -3.61 3.04 13.79
N ASN A 49 -4.02 2.11 14.63
CA ASN A 49 -3.68 2.05 16.06
C ASN A 49 -2.36 1.31 16.34
N SER A 50 -1.67 0.81 15.31
CA SER A 50 -0.46 0.04 15.54
C SER A 50 0.72 0.91 15.99
N LEU A 51 1.58 0.39 16.86
CA LEU A 51 2.76 1.11 17.40
C LEU A 51 3.70 1.68 16.32
N LYS A 52 3.70 1.12 15.11
CA LYS A 52 4.52 1.67 14.02
C LYS A 52 3.96 2.99 13.49
N VAL A 53 2.63 3.19 13.52
CA VAL A 53 2.00 4.43 13.08
C VAL A 53 2.35 5.58 14.01
N SER A 54 2.24 5.39 15.34
CA SER A 54 2.61 6.41 16.32
C SER A 54 4.10 6.79 16.20
N ARG A 55 4.99 5.81 15.99
CA ARG A 55 6.41 6.06 15.77
C ARG A 55 6.71 6.82 14.48
N ILE A 56 6.01 6.50 13.38
CA ILE A 56 6.18 7.23 12.11
C ILE A 56 5.75 8.69 12.26
N GLN A 57 4.72 8.97 13.07
CA GLN A 57 4.26 10.33 13.34
C GLN A 57 5.28 11.15 14.15
N GLU A 58 6.02 10.50 15.06
CA GLU A 58 7.14 11.13 15.78
C GLU A 58 8.37 11.30 14.89
N TRP A 59 8.68 10.30 14.07
CA TRP A 59 9.83 10.28 13.20
C TRP A 59 9.56 9.50 11.91
N ASN A 60 9.50 10.23 10.80
CA ASN A 60 9.08 9.66 9.53
C ASN A 60 10.19 9.05 8.67
N LYS A 61 11.47 9.09 9.09
CA LYS A 61 12.53 8.42 8.33
C LYS A 61 12.55 6.93 8.61
N TYR A 62 12.88 6.16 7.59
CA TYR A 62 12.99 4.71 7.68
C TYR A 62 14.22 4.16 6.96
N GLU A 63 14.53 2.91 7.26
CA GLU A 63 15.32 2.04 6.40
C GLU A 63 14.57 0.72 6.19
N ILE A 64 14.47 0.28 4.94
CA ILE A 64 14.04 -1.07 4.57
C ILE A 64 15.27 -1.91 4.28
N CYS A 65 15.28 -3.16 4.75
CA CYS A 65 16.14 -4.21 4.21
C CYS A 65 15.26 -5.28 3.54
N TRP A 66 15.49 -5.50 2.26
CA TRP A 66 14.72 -6.41 1.42
C TRP A 66 15.64 -7.40 0.73
N TYR A 67 15.67 -8.63 1.24
CA TYR A 67 16.54 -9.68 0.72
C TYR A 67 15.77 -10.68 -0.15
N MET A 68 16.29 -10.90 -1.35
CA MET A 68 15.75 -11.81 -2.36
C MET A 68 16.53 -13.11 -2.35
N PHE A 69 16.09 -14.10 -1.57
CA PHE A 69 16.82 -15.37 -1.43
C PHE A 69 17.09 -16.06 -2.78
N GLY A 70 16.11 -16.02 -3.70
CA GLY A 70 16.22 -16.69 -5.00
C GLY A 70 17.28 -16.09 -5.92
N THR A 71 17.49 -14.77 -5.89
CA THR A 71 18.48 -14.07 -6.72
C THR A 71 19.75 -13.68 -5.97
N GLN A 72 19.77 -13.88 -4.64
CA GLN A 72 20.86 -13.46 -3.75
C GLN A 72 21.13 -11.95 -3.83
N GLU A 73 20.07 -11.16 -3.95
CA GLU A 73 20.13 -9.70 -4.01
C GLU A 73 19.54 -9.09 -2.75
N GLN A 74 20.04 -7.91 -2.39
CA GLN A 74 19.54 -7.10 -1.29
C GLN A 74 19.32 -5.68 -1.76
N PHE A 75 18.15 -5.14 -1.42
CA PHE A 75 17.82 -3.73 -1.60
C PHE A 75 17.67 -3.11 -0.20
N ARG A 76 18.48 -2.10 0.08
CA ARG A 76 18.34 -1.25 1.26
C ARG A 76 17.81 0.10 0.85
N LEU A 77 16.60 0.42 1.25
CA LEU A 77 15.91 1.65 0.86
C LEU A 77 15.83 2.57 2.07
N THR A 78 16.28 3.82 1.93
CA THR A 78 16.09 4.86 2.94
C THR A 78 15.26 5.99 2.38
N GLY A 79 14.45 6.61 3.22
CA GLY A 79 13.63 7.74 2.83
C GLY A 79 12.61 8.12 3.90
N HIS A 80 11.45 8.63 3.47
CA HIS A 80 10.38 9.07 4.34
C HIS A 80 9.10 8.22 4.21
N VAL A 81 8.40 8.04 5.33
CA VAL A 81 7.11 7.36 5.39
C VAL A 81 6.01 8.38 5.68
N HIS A 82 4.98 8.42 4.84
CA HIS A 82 3.77 9.18 5.09
C HIS A 82 2.66 8.21 5.51
N VAL A 83 1.93 8.53 6.58
CA VAL A 83 0.75 7.75 6.99
C VAL A 83 -0.48 8.35 6.33
N PHE A 84 -1.27 7.53 5.64
CA PHE A 84 -2.56 7.95 5.08
C PHE A 84 -3.71 7.20 5.78
N PRO A 85 -4.31 7.78 6.85
CA PRO A 85 -5.31 7.13 7.70
C PRO A 85 -6.76 7.46 7.33
N PRO A 86 -7.76 6.71 7.83
CA PRO A 86 -9.18 7.08 7.76
C PRO A 86 -9.64 8.01 8.89
N PRO A 87 -10.61 8.92 8.65
CA PRO A 87 -10.85 9.61 7.38
C PRO A 87 -9.71 10.63 7.15
N ALA A 88 -9.07 10.58 5.98
CA ALA A 88 -7.94 11.47 5.70
C ALA A 88 -8.43 12.89 5.40
N HIS A 89 -8.12 13.82 6.29
CA HIS A 89 -8.08 15.25 5.99
C HIS A 89 -6.62 15.69 5.83
N THR A 90 -5.83 14.98 5.02
CA THR A 90 -4.52 15.47 4.61
C THR A 90 -4.70 16.38 3.40
N THR A 91 -4.09 17.56 3.47
CA THR A 91 -3.98 18.46 2.32
C THR A 91 -3.19 17.77 1.20
N PRO A 92 -3.64 17.82 -0.07
CA PRO A 92 -2.96 17.15 -1.18
C PRO A 92 -1.47 17.51 -1.33
N HIS A 93 -1.05 18.68 -0.85
CA HIS A 93 0.32 19.18 -0.95
C HIS A 93 1.36 18.41 -0.12
N ASP A 94 0.94 17.63 0.88
CA ASP A 94 1.86 16.88 1.75
C ASP A 94 2.05 15.40 1.32
N LEU A 95 1.38 15.01 0.24
CA LEU A 95 1.41 13.64 -0.28
C LEU A 95 2.33 13.54 -1.49
N PRO A 96 3.04 12.42 -1.65
CA PRO A 96 3.98 12.26 -2.74
C PRO A 96 3.26 12.24 -4.09
N GLU A 97 3.95 12.70 -5.13
CA GLU A 97 3.38 12.81 -6.47
C GLU A 97 3.22 11.43 -7.13
N VAL A 98 2.15 11.31 -7.93
CA VAL A 98 1.87 10.15 -8.77
C VAL A 98 1.48 10.67 -10.15
N THR A 99 2.18 10.21 -11.18
CA THR A 99 2.04 10.73 -12.53
C THR A 99 0.97 9.95 -13.29
N ARG A 100 -0.01 10.66 -13.87
CA ARG A 100 -0.93 10.07 -14.83
C ARG A 100 -0.21 9.90 -16.16
N VAL A 101 -0.06 8.66 -16.62
CA VAL A 101 0.54 8.35 -17.92
C VAL A 101 -0.52 8.19 -19.02
N ARG A 102 -1.73 7.74 -18.66
CA ARG A 102 -2.89 7.70 -19.56
C ARG A 102 -4.19 7.62 -18.77
N THR A 103 -5.31 7.80 -19.46
CA THR A 103 -6.65 7.56 -18.89
C THR A 103 -7.06 6.11 -19.14
N VAL A 104 -7.64 5.46 -18.13
CA VAL A 104 -8.20 4.11 -18.19
C VAL A 104 -9.64 4.17 -17.70
N ALA A 105 -10.56 3.60 -18.46
CA ALA A 105 -11.96 3.52 -18.09
C ALA A 105 -12.22 2.29 -17.20
N PRO A 106 -13.19 2.34 -16.25
CA PRO A 106 -13.46 1.23 -15.32
C PRO A 106 -13.85 -0.11 -15.97
N ASP A 107 -14.38 -0.09 -17.19
CA ASP A 107 -14.75 -1.27 -17.96
C ASP A 107 -13.55 -1.97 -18.61
N GLN A 108 -12.36 -1.36 -18.59
CA GLN A 108 -11.12 -1.92 -19.14
C GLN A 108 -10.34 -2.79 -18.14
N VAL A 109 -10.82 -2.92 -16.91
CA VAL A 109 -10.19 -3.72 -15.85
C VAL A 109 -11.20 -4.74 -15.33
N ASP A 110 -10.73 -5.87 -14.79
CA ASP A 110 -11.59 -6.94 -14.30
C ASP A 110 -11.73 -6.90 -12.77
N LEU A 111 -10.64 -6.59 -12.06
CA LEU A 111 -10.60 -6.60 -10.60
C LEU A 111 -11.52 -5.54 -9.99
N VAL A 112 -12.40 -5.97 -9.07
CA VAL A 112 -13.33 -5.11 -8.32
C VAL A 112 -12.60 -3.95 -7.63
N ALA A 113 -11.42 -4.21 -7.06
CA ALA A 113 -10.59 -3.18 -6.45
C ALA A 113 -10.18 -2.08 -7.43
N ASN A 114 -9.74 -2.45 -8.63
CA ASN A 114 -9.28 -1.53 -9.66
C ASN A 114 -10.45 -0.79 -10.32
N LYS A 115 -11.62 -1.45 -10.47
CA LYS A 115 -12.88 -0.78 -10.85
C LYS A 115 -13.26 0.32 -9.86
N SER A 116 -13.26 0.01 -8.56
CA SER A 116 -13.55 0.98 -7.49
C SER A 116 -12.60 2.18 -7.54
N PHE A 117 -11.29 1.92 -7.74
CA PHE A 117 -10.29 2.97 -7.92
C PHE A 117 -10.63 3.89 -9.09
N LEU A 118 -10.84 3.33 -10.30
CA LEU A 118 -11.09 4.11 -11.51
C LEU A 118 -12.41 4.89 -11.44
N LEU A 119 -13.47 4.31 -10.85
CA LEU A 119 -14.77 4.98 -10.66
C LEU A 119 -14.66 6.23 -9.77
N ARG A 120 -13.84 6.17 -8.72
CA ARG A 120 -13.62 7.32 -7.84
C ARG A 120 -12.66 8.32 -8.47
N GLN A 121 -11.58 7.83 -9.07
CA GLN A 121 -10.53 8.62 -9.70
C GLN A 121 -11.04 9.44 -10.90
N SER A 122 -12.07 8.98 -11.62
CA SER A 122 -12.64 9.71 -12.77
C SER A 122 -13.21 11.07 -12.40
N SER A 123 -13.60 11.26 -11.13
CA SER A 123 -14.14 12.51 -10.59
C SER A 123 -13.07 13.41 -9.98
N GLN A 124 -11.79 13.03 -10.08
CA GLN A 124 -10.67 13.74 -9.45
C GLN A 124 -9.62 14.18 -10.48
N PRO A 125 -9.18 15.46 -10.43
CA PRO A 125 -8.16 15.97 -11.36
C PRO A 125 -6.77 15.40 -11.06
N ALA A 126 -6.43 15.24 -9.77
CA ALA A 126 -5.18 14.68 -9.29
C ALA A 126 -5.35 13.23 -8.81
N PHE A 127 -4.25 12.55 -8.49
CA PHE A 127 -4.28 11.20 -7.92
C PHE A 127 -5.07 11.19 -6.60
N ASP A 128 -6.07 10.32 -6.50
CA ASP A 128 -6.92 10.18 -5.33
C ASP A 128 -6.36 9.12 -4.39
N TRP A 129 -5.64 9.56 -3.36
CA TRP A 129 -5.07 8.69 -2.33
C TRP A 129 -6.12 7.92 -1.52
N GLU A 130 -7.34 8.43 -1.39
CA GLU A 130 -8.44 7.68 -0.79
C GLU A 130 -8.91 6.57 -1.75
N ALA A 131 -8.98 6.84 -3.07
CA ALA A 131 -9.23 5.79 -4.04
C ALA A 131 -8.15 4.69 -3.98
N GLU A 132 -6.88 5.05 -3.86
CA GLU A 132 -5.78 4.09 -3.70
C GLU A 132 -5.91 3.30 -2.38
N ARG A 133 -6.25 3.96 -1.27
CA ARG A 133 -6.49 3.27 0.01
C ARG A 133 -7.67 2.28 -0.09
N ARG A 134 -8.77 2.65 -0.77
CA ARG A 134 -9.90 1.75 -1.05
C ARG A 134 -9.44 0.53 -1.84
N ARG A 135 -8.70 0.77 -2.92
CA ARG A 135 -8.14 -0.27 -3.80
C ARG A 135 -7.30 -1.27 -3.01
N GLN A 136 -6.35 -0.76 -2.22
CA GLN A 136 -5.45 -1.60 -1.41
C GLN A 136 -6.20 -2.44 -0.37
N PHE A 137 -7.26 -1.89 0.25
CA PHE A 137 -8.12 -2.64 1.17
C PHE A 137 -8.87 -3.79 0.49
N ALA A 138 -9.37 -3.56 -0.73
CA ALA A 138 -10.07 -4.59 -1.49
C ALA A 138 -9.15 -5.67 -2.06
N LEU A 139 -7.87 -5.34 -2.33
CA LEU A 139 -6.87 -6.32 -2.77
C LEU A 139 -6.43 -7.29 -1.66
N LEU A 140 -6.73 -6.99 -0.38
CA LEU A 140 -6.51 -7.96 0.71
C LEU A 140 -7.41 -9.18 0.52
N ASP A 141 -6.95 -10.36 0.95
CA ASP A 141 -7.85 -11.50 1.10
C ASP A 141 -8.84 -11.28 2.25
N ASP A 142 -9.91 -12.08 2.28
CA ASP A 142 -11.01 -11.92 3.22
C ASP A 142 -10.61 -12.07 4.70
N VAL A 143 -9.59 -12.89 4.98
CA VAL A 143 -9.11 -13.13 6.34
C VAL A 143 -8.28 -11.94 6.81
N LEU A 144 -7.36 -11.47 5.96
CA LEU A 144 -6.55 -10.31 6.25
C LEU A 144 -7.41 -9.05 6.35
N ARG A 145 -8.43 -8.90 5.51
CA ARG A 145 -9.41 -7.81 5.61
C ARG A 145 -10.16 -7.85 6.94
N ALA A 146 -10.61 -9.03 7.38
CA ALA A 146 -11.28 -9.20 8.67
C ALA A 146 -10.39 -8.83 9.86
N SER A 147 -9.07 -9.05 9.75
CA SER A 147 -8.12 -8.72 10.83
C SER A 147 -8.03 -7.23 11.19
N PHE A 148 -8.57 -6.34 10.35
CA PHE A 148 -8.70 -4.92 10.66
C PHE A 148 -9.94 -4.57 11.50
N CYS A 149 -10.85 -5.50 11.71
CA CYS A 149 -12.06 -5.31 12.52
C CYS A 149 -11.87 -5.93 13.91
N ASP A 150 -11.68 -5.11 14.95
CA ASP A 150 -11.42 -5.58 16.31
C ASP A 150 -12.57 -6.43 16.92
N SER A 151 -13.80 -6.26 16.40
CA SER A 151 -14.98 -7.00 16.87
C SER A 151 -15.12 -8.39 16.25
N LEU A 152 -14.34 -8.72 15.22
CA LEU A 152 -14.40 -10.02 14.57
C LEU A 152 -13.37 -10.98 15.19
N PRO A 153 -13.71 -12.27 15.36
CA PRO A 153 -12.74 -13.31 15.67
C PRO A 153 -11.61 -13.38 14.63
N ALA A 154 -10.39 -13.74 15.05
CA ALA A 154 -9.21 -13.78 14.19
C ALA A 154 -9.32 -14.72 12.96
N SER A 155 -10.21 -15.71 12.99
CA SER A 155 -10.47 -16.64 11.88
C SER A 155 -11.61 -16.19 10.95
N SER A 156 -12.18 -15.01 11.18
CA SER A 156 -13.29 -14.49 10.39
C SER A 156 -12.87 -14.21 8.95
N ARG A 157 -13.86 -14.24 8.05
CA ARG A 157 -13.72 -13.83 6.66
C ARG A 157 -14.66 -12.68 6.41
N LEU A 158 -14.17 -11.66 5.73
CA LEU A 158 -14.92 -10.46 5.43
C LEU A 158 -14.91 -10.23 3.93
N ALA A 159 -15.73 -10.98 3.20
CA ALA A 159 -15.75 -10.96 1.74
C ALA A 159 -16.35 -9.67 1.16
N ILE A 160 -15.80 -9.21 0.05
CA ILE A 160 -16.42 -8.18 -0.80
C ILE A 160 -17.26 -8.89 -1.85
N THR A 161 -18.56 -8.59 -1.90
CA THR A 161 -19.53 -9.21 -2.80
C THR A 161 -19.80 -8.38 -4.06
N GLY A 162 -19.41 -7.11 -4.08
CA GLY A 162 -19.66 -6.20 -5.19
C GLY A 162 -19.29 -4.75 -4.91
N LEU A 163 -19.84 -3.86 -5.73
CA LEU A 163 -19.74 -2.40 -5.61
C LEU A 163 -21.14 -1.78 -5.59
N ASP A 164 -21.31 -0.70 -4.83
CA ASP A 164 -22.49 0.15 -4.89
C ASP A 164 -22.40 1.18 -6.04
N SER A 165 -23.42 2.03 -6.17
CA SER A 165 -23.48 3.08 -7.21
C SER A 165 -22.40 4.15 -7.09
N HIS A 166 -21.71 4.23 -5.95
CA HIS A 166 -20.63 5.18 -5.67
C HIS A 166 -19.24 4.52 -5.75
N GLY A 167 -19.17 3.26 -6.16
CA GLY A 167 -17.93 2.49 -6.21
C GLY A 167 -17.40 2.09 -4.84
N TRP A 168 -18.21 2.13 -3.78
CA TRP A 168 -17.88 1.57 -2.47
C TRP A 168 -18.17 0.06 -2.43
N PHE A 169 -17.42 -0.68 -1.63
CA PHE A 169 -17.53 -2.13 -1.55
C PHE A 169 -18.75 -2.59 -0.75
N THR A 170 -19.45 -3.61 -1.25
CA THR A 170 -20.56 -4.26 -0.54
C THR A 170 -20.13 -5.58 0.09
N SER A 171 -20.73 -5.94 1.22
CA SER A 171 -20.50 -7.21 1.92
C SER A 171 -21.74 -7.71 2.67
N ASP A 172 -21.84 -9.02 2.88
CA ASP A 172 -22.88 -9.63 3.74
C ASP A 172 -22.81 -9.10 5.19
N ASN A 173 -21.63 -8.64 5.63
CA ASN A 173 -21.44 -7.96 6.91
C ASN A 173 -20.89 -6.55 6.69
N GLN A 174 -21.72 -5.67 6.13
CA GLN A 174 -21.34 -4.29 5.80
C GLN A 174 -20.78 -3.52 7.00
N ALA A 175 -21.38 -3.65 8.18
CA ALA A 175 -20.93 -2.96 9.38
C ALA A 175 -19.49 -3.33 9.78
N ALA A 176 -19.13 -4.62 9.66
CA ALA A 176 -17.76 -5.05 9.91
C ALA A 176 -16.80 -4.60 8.81
N LEU A 177 -17.24 -4.56 7.54
CA LEU A 177 -16.46 -4.05 6.41
C LEU A 177 -16.09 -2.57 6.63
N ASP A 178 -17.08 -1.76 6.99
CA ASP A 178 -16.90 -0.34 7.24
C ASP A 178 -15.98 -0.11 8.46
N ALA A 179 -16.16 -0.89 9.54
CA ALA A 179 -15.30 -0.83 10.72
C ALA A 179 -13.84 -1.24 10.42
N ALA A 180 -13.64 -2.32 9.65
CA ALA A 180 -12.32 -2.74 9.18
C ALA A 180 -11.65 -1.63 8.36
N TYR A 181 -12.39 -1.04 7.41
CA TYR A 181 -11.86 0.03 6.58
C TYR A 181 -11.53 1.31 7.38
N ALA A 182 -12.31 1.60 8.41
CA ALA A 182 -12.06 2.69 9.35
C ALA A 182 -10.84 2.46 10.26
N ASN A 183 -10.26 1.26 10.26
CA ASN A 183 -8.98 0.95 10.93
C ASN A 183 -7.81 0.79 9.94
N PHE A 184 -8.11 0.64 8.65
CA PHE A 184 -7.12 0.37 7.60
C PHE A 184 -6.39 1.63 7.13
N CYS A 185 -5.07 1.61 7.19
CA CYS A 185 -4.18 2.64 6.65
C CYS A 185 -3.25 2.08 5.58
N ILE A 186 -2.81 2.97 4.71
CA ILE A 186 -1.62 2.75 3.88
C ILE A 186 -0.48 3.64 4.37
N LEU A 187 0.73 3.10 4.31
CA LEU A 187 1.98 3.82 4.46
C LEU A 187 2.54 4.06 3.07
N LEU A 188 2.90 5.31 2.80
CA LEU A 188 3.47 5.77 1.54
C LEU A 188 4.97 5.97 1.76
N LEU A 189 5.78 5.15 1.13
CA LEU A 189 7.24 5.17 1.31
C LEU A 189 7.86 5.84 0.09
N THR A 190 8.42 7.03 0.29
CA THR A 190 9.31 7.67 -0.68
C THR A 190 10.73 7.17 -0.46
N VAL A 191 11.52 7.07 -1.54
CA VAL A 191 12.90 6.56 -1.49
C VAL A 191 13.85 7.69 -1.84
N ASP A 192 14.69 8.06 -0.88
CA ASP A 192 15.73 9.08 -1.06
C ASP A 192 17.06 8.45 -1.48
N HIS A 193 17.29 7.19 -1.12
CA HIS A 193 18.51 6.47 -1.47
C HIS A 193 18.26 4.95 -1.47
N MET A 194 18.92 4.26 -2.40
CA MET A 194 18.92 2.81 -2.51
C MET A 194 20.35 2.28 -2.53
N ASP A 195 20.65 1.37 -1.62
CA ASP A 195 21.87 0.57 -1.58
C ASP A 195 21.54 -0.85 -2.07
N TYR A 196 22.05 -1.19 -3.25
CA TYR A 196 21.84 -2.47 -3.91
C TYR A 196 23.09 -3.33 -3.79
N LEU A 197 22.92 -4.56 -3.30
CA LEU A 197 23.98 -5.55 -3.20
C LEU A 197 23.53 -6.85 -3.88
N SER A 198 24.37 -7.38 -4.76
CA SER A 198 24.28 -8.74 -5.28
C SER A 198 25.44 -9.56 -4.71
N LEU A 199 25.15 -10.73 -4.12
CA LEU A 199 26.19 -11.64 -3.65
C LEU A 199 27.03 -12.23 -4.80
N ALA A 200 26.61 -12.06 -6.06
CA ALA A 200 27.39 -12.40 -7.24
C ALA A 200 28.50 -11.38 -7.57
N GLY A 201 28.61 -10.28 -6.81
CA GLY A 201 29.75 -9.36 -6.87
C GLY A 201 29.45 -7.92 -7.32
N ASP A 202 28.19 -7.50 -7.36
CA ASP A 202 27.81 -6.12 -7.68
C ASP A 202 27.34 -5.38 -6.43
N HIS A 203 27.81 -4.15 -6.23
CA HIS A 203 27.38 -3.28 -5.13
C HIS A 203 27.29 -1.86 -5.66
N ARG A 204 26.08 -1.29 -5.65
CA ARG A 204 25.83 0.06 -6.16
C ARG A 204 24.94 0.85 -5.21
N GLN A 205 25.23 2.13 -5.14
CA GLN A 205 24.41 3.11 -4.44
C GLN A 205 23.76 4.03 -5.46
N TYR A 206 22.45 4.23 -5.30
CA TYR A 206 21.63 5.07 -6.15
C TYR A 206 21.02 6.18 -5.28
N PRO A 207 21.26 7.46 -5.61
CA PRO A 207 20.54 8.55 -4.97
C PRO A 207 19.08 8.57 -5.46
N ALA A 208 18.23 9.35 -4.79
CA ALA A 208 16.90 9.71 -5.28
C ALA A 208 17.04 10.19 -6.73
N SER A 209 16.26 9.60 -7.63
CA SER A 209 16.11 10.15 -8.98
C SER A 209 15.27 11.43 -8.83
N LEU A 210 15.87 12.59 -9.11
CA LEU A 210 15.16 13.86 -9.30
C LEU A 210 14.19 13.75 -10.47
#